data_AF-G9XEG7-F1
#
_entry.id   AF-G9XEG7-F1
#
_cell.length_a   1.000
_cell.length_b   1.000
_cell.length_c   1.000
_cell.angle_alpha   90.00
_cell.angle_beta   90.00
_cell.angle_gamma   90.00
#
_symmetry.space_group_name_H-M   'P 1'
#
loop_
_entity.id
_entity.type
_entity.pdbx_description
1 polymer ?
#
loop_
_entity_poly.entity_id
_entity_poly.type
_entity_poly.pdbx_seq_one_letter_code
_entity_poly.pdbx_strand_id
1 'polypeptide(L)'
;MNHWLEIDNSPLEEYLYRDFELTEKGNIKSSATNLITAIVNPKFCQASKIFSGSVFYDTCSMSIKFLGKIKGENISKLTIRRWTDSMANLLGIEIEKEFGIKFSEKQMASVIRYIANKVAINLPALYIKSLEYDGEKHIEKLLPKYLGVKVNPLNNWIMEHMLVGMVKRIFEPGCKFDEIMVLTGEQGLGKTTFIEKLALMPDWYCSLNNIKGKDAVSNLVGKVVVELEEFVALRNTKSADEAKLFISARTSTVRLPYERYSEDVDRTCILIATTNDGTFLGDFSGERRYLPVEVMKDNIQISIMYDTEKFPQLEKISRKEHEKMIHDDFKGAVAEALYIYENNLHDFTLPKELRNDLNIVIQMHKNENRHVQNFYDFMEWKDTKSTNPDILCSAEFTNQYSETNEKIFAELMINEMMDCWELVVTEKSKKHIIDGKVRVSKKFYHRKHNENSFKDDFVEITEEVPF
;
A
#
# COMPACT_ATOMS: atom_id res chain seq x y z
N MET A 1 -21.78 11.41 13.90
CA MET A 1 -20.75 10.85 12.98
C MET A 1 -19.34 11.34 13.31
N ASN A 2 -19.14 12.57 13.78
CA ASN A 2 -17.82 13.11 14.10
C ASN A 2 -17.64 13.41 15.61
N HIS A 3 -18.34 12.67 16.49
CA HIS A 3 -18.24 12.89 17.95
C HIS A 3 -16.84 12.57 18.50
N TRP A 4 -16.02 11.87 17.73
CA TRP A 4 -14.63 11.55 18.03
C TRP A 4 -13.66 12.70 17.73
N LEU A 5 -14.07 13.71 16.95
CA LEU A 5 -13.19 14.78 16.53
C LEU A 5 -13.35 15.98 17.46
N GLU A 6 -12.42 16.11 18.40
CA GLU A 6 -12.21 17.32 19.18
C GLU A 6 -11.03 18.10 18.62
N ILE A 7 -11.26 19.37 18.28
CA ILE A 7 -10.25 20.23 17.68
C ILE A 7 -9.81 21.25 18.73
N ASP A 8 -8.54 21.17 19.11
CA ASP A 8 -7.92 22.15 19.99
C ASP A 8 -7.65 23.46 19.24
N ASN A 9 -8.30 24.54 19.69
CA ASN A 9 -8.12 25.89 19.15
C ASN A 9 -7.17 26.74 20.02
N SER A 10 -6.52 26.16 21.04
CA SER A 10 -5.49 26.85 21.85
C SER A 10 -4.40 27.53 21.01
N PRO A 11 -3.97 27.02 19.83
CA PRO A 11 -2.97 27.71 19.00
C PRO A 11 -3.46 29.04 18.40
N LEU A 12 -4.75 29.35 18.52
CA LEU A 12 -5.41 30.57 18.04
C LEU A 12 -5.89 31.47 19.18
N GLU A 13 -5.43 31.25 20.42
CA GLU A 13 -5.88 31.97 21.62
C GLU A 13 -5.78 33.49 21.49
N GLU A 14 -4.74 34.00 20.81
CA GLU A 14 -4.52 35.43 20.56
C GLU A 14 -5.68 36.12 19.79
N TYR A 15 -6.52 35.35 19.10
CA TYR A 15 -7.68 35.85 18.37
C TYR A 15 -9.02 35.62 19.08
N LEU A 16 -9.10 34.70 20.06
CA LEU A 16 -10.37 34.33 20.71
C LEU A 16 -11.04 35.49 21.45
N TYR A 17 -10.23 36.41 21.99
CA TYR A 17 -10.70 37.55 22.78
C TYR A 17 -10.36 38.91 22.14
N ARG A 18 -9.82 38.89 20.93
CA ARG A 18 -9.41 40.10 20.22
C ARG A 18 -10.61 40.83 19.62
N ASP A 19 -10.66 42.14 19.83
CA ASP A 19 -11.60 43.03 19.13
C ASP A 19 -11.04 43.51 17.78
N PHE A 20 -11.91 43.99 16.91
CA PHE A 20 -11.49 44.50 15.60
C PHE A 20 -10.64 45.76 15.71
N GLU A 21 -9.55 45.79 14.93
CA GLU A 21 -8.80 47.03 14.71
C GLU A 21 -9.65 48.03 13.93
N LEU A 22 -9.67 49.27 14.38
CA LEU A 22 -10.32 50.38 13.70
C LEU A 22 -9.31 51.21 12.91
N THR A 23 -9.80 51.86 11.88
CA THR A 23 -9.10 52.92 11.14
C THR A 23 -9.12 54.22 11.93
N GLU A 24 -8.30 55.20 11.54
CA GLU A 24 -8.33 56.56 12.12
C GLU A 24 -9.72 57.23 12.05
N LYS A 25 -10.55 56.81 11.09
CA LYS A 25 -11.93 57.30 10.90
C LYS A 25 -12.97 56.52 11.71
N GLY A 26 -12.56 55.57 12.55
CA GLY A 26 -13.45 54.75 13.38
C GLY A 26 -14.10 53.55 12.67
N ASN A 27 -13.89 53.36 11.36
CA ASN A 27 -14.38 52.18 10.63
C ASN A 27 -13.52 50.95 10.92
N ILE A 28 -14.11 49.75 10.89
CA ILE A 28 -13.35 48.50 10.99
C ILE A 28 -12.35 48.39 9.84
N LYS A 29 -11.08 48.12 10.16
CA LYS A 29 -9.99 48.03 9.19
C LYS A 29 -10.11 46.74 8.36
N SER A 30 -10.05 46.86 7.04
CA SER A 30 -9.95 45.70 6.13
C SER A 30 -8.53 45.13 6.17
N SER A 31 -8.29 44.17 7.06
CA SER A 31 -6.97 43.54 7.27
C SER A 31 -7.11 42.02 7.41
N ALA A 32 -6.04 41.29 7.11
CA ALA A 32 -5.99 39.84 7.32
C ALA A 32 -6.24 39.49 8.78
N THR A 33 -5.76 40.32 9.69
CA THR A 33 -5.89 40.13 11.13
C THR A 33 -7.34 40.26 11.61
N ASN A 34 -8.09 41.24 11.10
CA ASN A 34 -9.51 41.36 11.38
C ASN A 34 -10.32 40.22 10.73
N LEU A 35 -9.92 39.73 9.55
CA LEU A 35 -10.53 38.55 8.94
C LEU A 35 -10.32 37.29 9.81
N ILE A 36 -9.11 37.05 10.31
CA ILE A 36 -8.83 35.94 11.24
C ILE A 36 -9.69 36.10 12.51
N THR A 37 -9.71 37.32 13.08
CA THR A 37 -10.50 37.64 14.27
C THR A 37 -11.99 37.36 14.05
N ALA A 38 -12.54 37.75 12.90
CA ALA A 38 -13.95 37.52 12.57
C ALA A 38 -14.30 36.03 12.54
N ILE A 39 -13.39 35.18 12.02
CA ILE A 39 -13.60 33.73 11.89
C ILE A 39 -13.41 33.00 13.23
N VAL A 40 -12.38 33.38 14.01
CA VAL A 40 -11.96 32.64 15.20
C VAL A 40 -12.69 33.09 16.46
N ASN A 41 -12.93 34.39 16.64
CA ASN A 41 -13.57 34.91 17.84
C ASN A 41 -15.08 34.57 17.84
N PRO A 42 -15.60 33.86 18.86
CA PRO A 42 -17.01 33.47 18.92
C PRO A 42 -18.01 34.63 18.87
N LYS A 43 -17.59 35.86 19.22
CA LYS A 43 -18.45 37.06 19.23
C LYS A 43 -18.85 37.55 17.83
N PHE A 44 -18.16 37.11 16.77
CA PHE A 44 -18.37 37.62 15.41
C PHE A 44 -19.09 36.60 14.52
N CYS A 45 -18.40 35.92 13.60
CA CYS A 45 -19.06 35.07 12.61
C CYS A 45 -19.90 33.95 13.24
N GLN A 46 -19.49 33.42 14.40
CA GLN A 46 -20.25 32.39 15.10
C GLN A 46 -21.56 32.96 15.69
N ALA A 47 -21.51 34.12 16.35
CA ALA A 47 -22.69 34.80 16.88
C ALA A 47 -23.67 35.22 15.76
N SER A 48 -23.17 35.73 14.64
CA SER A 48 -23.97 36.08 13.45
C SER A 48 -24.37 34.86 12.60
N LYS A 49 -24.04 33.63 13.03
CA LYS A 49 -24.32 32.37 12.31
C LYS A 49 -23.80 32.36 10.87
N ILE A 50 -22.75 33.12 10.59
CA ILE A 50 -22.04 33.17 9.30
C ILE A 50 -21.16 31.94 9.14
N PHE A 51 -20.48 31.55 10.21
CA PHE A 51 -19.53 30.46 10.23
C PHE A 51 -19.69 29.67 11.53
N SER A 52 -19.73 28.35 11.43
CA SER A 52 -19.76 27.45 12.59
C SER A 52 -18.87 26.25 12.30
N GLY A 53 -18.14 25.79 13.31
CA GLY A 53 -17.21 24.67 13.20
C GLY A 53 -15.75 25.10 13.09
N SER A 54 -14.90 24.24 12.55
CA SER A 54 -13.44 24.40 12.60
C SER A 54 -12.78 24.12 11.26
N VAL A 55 -11.88 25.02 10.86
CA VAL A 55 -10.93 24.82 9.75
C VAL A 55 -9.61 24.34 10.32
N PHE A 56 -9.07 23.27 9.76
CA PHE A 56 -7.84 22.65 10.24
C PHE A 56 -7.04 22.05 9.08
N TYR A 57 -5.74 21.85 9.28
CA TYR A 57 -4.88 21.22 8.30
C TYR A 57 -4.73 19.74 8.63
N ASP A 58 -5.11 18.85 7.71
CA ASP A 58 -4.88 17.41 7.87
C ASP A 58 -3.50 17.05 7.35
N THR A 59 -2.61 16.66 8.27
CA THR A 59 -1.21 16.33 7.97
C THR A 59 -1.07 15.01 7.21
N CYS A 60 -2.09 14.12 7.26
CA CYS A 60 -2.06 12.89 6.47
C CYS A 60 -2.38 13.18 5.00
N SER A 61 -3.50 13.87 4.73
CA SER A 61 -3.89 14.22 3.34
C SER A 61 -3.25 15.49 2.78
N MET A 62 -2.40 16.15 3.56
CA MET A 62 -1.73 17.39 3.19
C MET A 62 -2.70 18.46 2.65
N SER A 63 -3.89 18.55 3.28
CA SER A 63 -4.97 19.39 2.78
C SER A 63 -5.75 20.07 3.90
N ILE A 64 -6.26 21.28 3.60
CA ILE A 64 -7.14 22.01 4.50
C ILE A 64 -8.52 21.34 4.51
N LYS A 65 -9.01 21.05 5.70
CA LYS A 65 -10.32 20.44 5.95
C LYS A 65 -11.21 21.39 6.74
N PHE A 66 -12.49 21.10 6.69
CA PHE A 66 -13.51 21.81 7.44
C PHE A 66 -14.58 20.86 7.94
N LEU A 67 -14.86 20.98 9.23
CA LEU A 67 -16.04 20.40 9.86
C LEU A 67 -16.92 21.55 10.34
N GLY A 68 -18.02 21.81 9.64
CA GLY A 68 -18.87 22.93 9.97
C GLY A 68 -19.80 23.38 8.86
N LYS A 69 -20.38 24.56 9.03
CA LYS A 69 -21.29 25.19 8.08
C LYS A 69 -20.99 26.68 7.92
N ILE A 70 -21.04 27.12 6.68
CA ILE A 70 -21.02 28.53 6.26
C ILE A 70 -22.44 28.91 5.87
N LYS A 71 -22.86 30.12 6.23
CA LYS A 71 -24.17 30.68 5.86
C LYS A 71 -24.31 30.70 4.33
N GLY A 72 -25.46 30.24 3.85
CA GLY A 72 -25.75 30.09 2.42
C GLY A 72 -25.39 28.72 1.83
N GLU A 73 -24.69 27.83 2.56
CA GLU A 73 -24.48 26.46 2.10
C GLU A 73 -25.75 25.61 2.18
N ASN A 74 -26.07 24.93 1.08
CA ASN A 74 -27.12 23.91 1.03
C ASN A 74 -26.55 22.53 1.36
N ILE A 75 -26.21 22.31 2.63
CA ILE A 75 -25.73 21.03 3.15
C ILE A 75 -26.72 20.41 4.13
N SER A 76 -27.05 19.13 3.91
CA SER A 76 -27.97 18.35 4.75
C SER A 76 -27.28 17.68 5.94
N LYS A 77 -25.97 17.44 5.86
CA LYS A 77 -25.19 16.72 6.88
C LYS A 77 -23.83 17.37 7.08
N LEU A 78 -23.43 17.53 8.34
CA LEU A 78 -22.11 18.05 8.72
C LEU A 78 -21.10 16.91 8.72
N THR A 79 -20.30 16.83 7.66
CA THR A 79 -19.16 15.91 7.53
C THR A 79 -17.87 16.70 7.41
N ILE A 80 -16.75 16.06 7.75
CA ILE A 80 -15.43 16.57 7.40
C ILE A 80 -15.37 16.62 5.88
N ARG A 81 -14.97 17.77 5.33
CA ARG A 81 -14.80 17.95 3.89
C ARG A 81 -13.56 18.77 3.59
N ARG A 82 -13.05 18.64 2.37
CA ARG A 82 -11.97 19.49 1.88
C ARG A 82 -12.45 20.94 1.78
N TRP A 83 -11.63 21.88 2.24
CA TRP A 83 -11.88 23.30 2.02
C TRP A 83 -11.67 23.67 0.55
N THR A 84 -12.53 24.53 0.02
CA THR A 84 -12.49 24.95 -1.39
C THR A 84 -12.45 26.46 -1.55
N ASP A 85 -12.03 26.92 -2.73
CA ASP A 85 -12.00 28.34 -3.07
C ASP A 85 -13.41 28.96 -3.04
N SER A 86 -14.44 28.19 -3.44
CA SER A 86 -15.84 28.62 -3.35
C SER A 86 -16.28 28.86 -1.91
N MET A 87 -15.84 28.03 -0.96
CA MET A 87 -16.13 28.22 0.47
C MET A 87 -15.42 29.46 1.03
N ALA A 88 -14.16 29.69 0.64
CA ALA A 88 -13.42 30.89 1.00
C ALA A 88 -14.14 32.16 0.51
N ASN A 89 -14.58 32.17 -0.75
CA ASN A 89 -15.30 33.30 -1.32
C ASN A 89 -16.65 33.53 -0.64
N LEU A 90 -17.43 32.47 -0.40
CA LEU A 90 -18.73 32.56 0.29
C LEU A 90 -18.57 33.15 1.70
N LEU A 91 -17.61 32.66 2.47
CA LEU A 91 -17.33 33.16 3.81
C LEU A 91 -16.87 34.62 3.78
N GLY A 92 -15.99 34.98 2.84
CA GLY A 92 -15.54 36.37 2.66
C GLY A 92 -16.69 37.32 2.35
N ILE A 93 -17.60 36.95 1.45
CA ILE A 93 -18.78 37.75 1.08
C ILE A 93 -19.69 37.98 2.29
N GLU A 94 -19.95 36.95 3.09
CA GLU A 94 -20.81 37.12 4.28
C GLU A 94 -20.13 37.96 5.37
N ILE A 95 -18.80 37.85 5.53
CA ILE A 95 -18.01 38.72 6.42
C ILE A 95 -18.06 40.18 5.96
N GLU A 96 -17.90 40.43 4.66
CA GLU A 96 -17.94 41.79 4.11
C GLU A 96 -19.33 42.42 4.29
N LYS A 97 -20.40 41.67 4.04
CA LYS A 97 -21.78 42.15 4.24
C LYS A 97 -22.08 42.52 5.69
N GLU A 98 -21.65 41.68 6.64
CA GLU A 98 -21.98 41.86 8.06
C GLU A 98 -21.10 42.90 8.74
N PHE A 99 -19.79 42.87 8.49
CA PHE A 99 -18.80 43.65 9.24
C PHE A 99 -18.12 44.75 8.41
N GLY A 100 -18.38 44.84 7.10
CA GLY A 100 -17.74 45.82 6.21
C GLY A 100 -16.26 45.54 5.94
N ILE A 101 -15.76 44.35 6.30
CA ILE A 101 -14.36 43.96 6.12
C ILE A 101 -14.18 43.47 4.68
N LYS A 102 -13.60 44.31 3.82
CA LYS A 102 -13.30 43.94 2.44
C LYS A 102 -12.21 42.88 2.39
N PHE A 103 -12.29 41.99 1.40
CA PHE A 103 -11.29 40.95 1.17
C PHE A 103 -10.91 40.83 -0.30
N SER A 104 -9.80 40.14 -0.55
CA SER A 104 -9.45 39.61 -1.88
C SER A 104 -9.31 38.09 -1.78
N GLU A 105 -9.48 37.38 -2.89
CA GLU A 105 -9.33 35.91 -2.92
C GLU A 105 -7.99 35.45 -2.35
N LYS A 106 -6.89 36.11 -2.75
CA LYS A 106 -5.54 35.81 -2.25
C LYS A 106 -5.40 36.03 -0.74
N GLN A 107 -5.99 37.12 -0.22
CA GLN A 107 -5.96 37.42 1.21
C GLN A 107 -6.77 36.38 2.00
N MET A 108 -7.96 36.03 1.51
CA MET A 108 -8.81 35.03 2.16
C MET A 108 -8.16 33.65 2.16
N ALA A 109 -7.58 33.22 1.04
CA ALA A 109 -6.83 31.96 0.96
C ALA A 109 -5.65 31.94 1.96
N SER A 110 -4.96 33.07 2.13
CA SER A 110 -3.86 33.20 3.11
C SER A 110 -4.36 33.13 4.56
N VAL A 111 -5.50 33.77 4.86
CA VAL A 111 -6.15 33.73 6.18
C VAL A 111 -6.58 32.32 6.55
N ILE A 112 -7.28 31.62 5.65
CA ILE A 112 -7.71 30.24 5.89
C ILE A 112 -6.49 29.32 6.06
N ARG A 113 -5.46 29.48 5.22
CA ARG A 113 -4.23 28.70 5.35
C ARG A 113 -3.55 28.95 6.70
N TYR A 114 -3.47 30.20 7.16
CA TYR A 114 -2.92 30.52 8.48
C TYR A 114 -3.69 29.83 9.60
N ILE A 115 -5.02 29.96 9.62
CA ILE A 115 -5.89 29.32 10.63
C ILE A 115 -5.70 27.80 10.61
N ALA A 116 -5.76 27.19 9.42
CA ALA A 116 -5.66 25.74 9.28
C ALA A 116 -4.30 25.20 9.75
N ASN A 117 -3.20 25.87 9.42
CA ASN A 117 -1.86 25.43 9.82
C ASN A 117 -1.58 25.59 11.32
N LYS A 118 -2.26 26.55 11.98
CA LYS A 118 -2.23 26.64 13.45
C LYS A 118 -2.93 25.44 14.11
N VAL A 119 -3.87 24.83 13.40
CA VAL A 119 -4.66 23.68 13.86
C VAL A 119 -4.34 22.49 12.96
N ALA A 120 -3.10 22.00 13.02
CA ALA A 120 -2.65 20.86 12.23
C ALA A 120 -2.90 19.55 13.00
N ILE A 121 -3.58 18.59 12.36
CA ILE A 121 -3.93 17.30 12.97
C ILE A 121 -3.73 16.15 11.98
N ASN A 122 -3.45 14.95 12.48
CA ASN A 122 -3.48 13.72 11.67
C ASN A 122 -4.85 13.06 11.85
N LEU A 123 -5.73 13.17 10.83
CA LEU A 123 -7.10 12.68 10.94
C LEU A 123 -7.21 11.17 11.19
N PRO A 124 -6.52 10.29 10.44
CA PRO A 124 -6.48 8.86 10.75
C PRO A 124 -6.03 8.56 12.18
N ALA A 125 -4.97 9.22 12.65
CA ALA A 125 -4.43 9.01 13.99
C ALA A 125 -5.44 9.37 15.09
N LEU A 126 -6.13 10.52 14.96
CA LEU A 126 -7.17 10.92 15.91
C LEU A 126 -8.36 9.97 15.90
N TYR A 127 -8.79 9.52 14.72
CA TYR A 127 -9.89 8.58 14.62
C TYR A 127 -9.56 7.24 15.26
N ILE A 128 -8.39 6.67 14.94
CA ILE A 128 -7.98 5.38 15.48
C ILE A 128 -7.80 5.46 17.00
N LYS A 129 -7.22 6.54 17.53
CA LYS A 129 -7.15 6.80 18.98
C LYS A 129 -8.51 6.89 19.68
N SER A 130 -9.56 7.22 18.94
CA SER A 130 -10.93 7.28 19.50
C SER A 130 -11.64 5.92 19.55
N LEU A 131 -11.03 4.87 18.97
CA LEU A 131 -11.60 3.53 19.01
C LEU A 131 -11.31 2.88 20.36
N GLU A 132 -12.31 2.19 20.91
CA GLU A 132 -12.16 1.43 22.14
C GLU A 132 -11.91 -0.04 21.80
N TYR A 133 -10.84 -0.61 22.36
CA TYR A 133 -10.57 -2.04 22.27
C TYR A 133 -11.36 -2.79 23.35
N ASP A 134 -12.14 -3.78 22.94
CA ASP A 134 -13.03 -4.55 23.81
C ASP A 134 -12.38 -5.81 24.42
N GLY A 135 -11.10 -6.08 24.11
CA GLY A 135 -10.38 -7.25 24.60
C GLY A 135 -10.59 -8.52 23.78
N GLU A 136 -11.40 -8.47 22.71
CA GLU A 136 -11.66 -9.61 21.84
C GLU A 136 -10.57 -9.75 20.75
N LYS A 137 -10.42 -10.96 20.21
CA LYS A 137 -9.52 -11.22 19.08
C LYS A 137 -10.25 -11.02 17.75
N HIS A 138 -10.30 -9.80 17.24
CA HIS A 138 -10.96 -9.44 15.99
C HIS A 138 -10.08 -9.71 14.77
N ILE A 139 -8.78 -9.42 14.85
CA ILE A 139 -7.81 -9.56 13.75
C ILE A 139 -7.82 -10.99 13.18
N GLU A 140 -7.69 -12.00 14.05
CA GLU A 140 -7.63 -13.41 13.63
C GLU A 140 -8.92 -13.91 12.97
N LYS A 141 -10.05 -13.21 13.19
CA LYS A 141 -11.36 -13.57 12.65
C LYS A 141 -11.61 -12.97 11.25
N LEU A 142 -10.93 -11.89 10.87
CA LEU A 142 -11.22 -11.16 9.63
C LEU A 142 -11.03 -12.01 8.36
N LEU A 143 -9.84 -12.57 8.16
CA LEU A 143 -9.51 -13.35 6.96
C LEU A 143 -10.40 -14.60 6.82
N PRO A 144 -10.58 -15.44 7.86
CA PRO A 144 -11.43 -16.63 7.75
C PRO A 144 -12.90 -16.27 7.51
N LYS A 145 -13.43 -15.26 8.21
CA LYS A 145 -14.85 -14.91 8.16
C LYS A 145 -15.27 -14.36 6.80
N TYR A 146 -14.47 -13.46 6.23
CA TYR A 146 -14.85 -12.71 5.02
C TYR A 146 -14.20 -13.21 3.74
N LEU A 147 -13.05 -13.87 3.82
CA LEU A 147 -12.28 -14.34 2.67
C LEU A 147 -12.09 -15.87 2.66
N GLY A 148 -12.61 -16.59 3.66
CA GLY A 148 -12.51 -18.05 3.72
C GLY A 148 -11.08 -18.57 3.86
N VAL A 149 -10.16 -17.71 4.29
CA VAL A 149 -8.75 -18.06 4.46
C VAL A 149 -8.61 -19.12 5.56
N LYS A 150 -7.77 -20.12 5.32
CA LYS A 150 -7.49 -21.16 6.32
C LYS A 150 -6.91 -20.55 7.60
N VAL A 151 -7.51 -20.88 8.74
CA VAL A 151 -6.99 -20.51 10.06
C VAL A 151 -5.69 -21.26 10.30
N ASN A 152 -4.59 -20.53 10.37
CA ASN A 152 -3.28 -21.05 10.76
C ASN A 152 -2.40 -19.91 11.33
N PRO A 153 -1.32 -20.25 12.06
CA PRO A 153 -0.44 -19.24 12.66
C PRO A 153 0.14 -18.22 11.67
N LEU A 154 0.49 -18.65 10.45
CA LEU A 154 1.05 -17.77 9.42
C LEU A 154 0.03 -16.71 8.96
N ASN A 155 -1.18 -17.11 8.60
CA ASN A 155 -2.22 -16.18 8.13
C ASN A 155 -2.67 -15.22 9.24
N ASN A 156 -2.75 -15.70 10.48
CA ASN A 156 -3.03 -14.85 11.63
C ASN A 156 -1.93 -13.80 11.81
N TRP A 157 -0.66 -14.22 11.76
CA TRP A 157 0.48 -13.30 11.86
C TRP A 157 0.49 -12.29 10.71
N ILE A 158 0.23 -12.71 9.46
CA ILE A 158 0.19 -11.79 8.30
C ILE A 158 -0.88 -10.72 8.51
N MET A 159 -2.10 -11.09 8.91
CA MET A 159 -3.18 -10.11 9.11
C MET A 159 -2.86 -9.12 10.23
N GLU A 160 -2.33 -9.61 11.36
CA GLU A 160 -1.87 -8.78 12.47
C GLU A 160 -0.74 -7.85 12.03
N HIS A 161 0.27 -8.38 11.35
CA HIS A 161 1.42 -7.64 10.84
C HIS A 161 0.99 -6.48 9.93
N MET A 162 0.02 -6.72 9.03
CA MET A 162 -0.51 -5.67 8.16
C MET A 162 -1.25 -4.59 8.95
N LEU A 163 -2.11 -4.95 9.89
CA LEU A 163 -2.89 -3.96 10.65
C LEU A 163 -2.04 -3.18 11.65
N VAL A 164 -1.12 -3.84 12.34
CA VAL A 164 -0.16 -3.18 13.23
C VAL A 164 0.81 -2.32 12.43
N GLY A 165 1.22 -2.76 11.23
CA GLY A 165 1.97 -1.95 10.27
C GLY A 165 1.23 -0.71 9.78
N MET A 166 -0.08 -0.84 9.54
CA MET A 166 -0.97 0.27 9.19
C MET A 166 -1.03 1.30 10.31
N VAL A 167 -1.26 0.87 11.54
CA VAL A 167 -1.24 1.72 12.74
C VAL A 167 0.12 2.41 12.86
N LYS A 168 1.22 1.66 12.78
CA LYS A 168 2.57 2.23 12.85
C LYS A 168 2.80 3.31 11.81
N ARG A 169 2.43 3.11 10.53
CA ARG A 169 2.59 4.13 9.48
C ARG A 169 1.72 5.37 9.68
N ILE A 170 0.60 5.27 10.41
CA ILE A 170 -0.23 6.42 10.76
C ILE A 170 0.43 7.27 11.84
N PHE A 171 1.01 6.65 12.87
CA PHE A 171 1.64 7.34 14.01
C PHE A 171 3.11 7.71 13.77
N GLU A 172 3.80 6.96 12.92
CA GLU A 172 5.18 7.19 12.47
C GLU A 172 5.22 7.22 10.93
N PRO A 173 4.69 8.28 10.28
CA PRO A 173 4.76 8.42 8.82
C PRO A 173 6.20 8.21 8.31
N GLY A 174 6.34 7.46 7.22
CA GLY A 174 7.65 7.18 6.63
C GLY A 174 8.48 6.16 7.43
N CYS A 175 7.91 5.46 8.41
CA CYS A 175 8.57 4.30 9.01
C CYS A 175 8.89 3.21 7.96
N LYS A 176 9.88 2.37 8.25
CA LYS A 176 10.17 1.20 7.40
C LYS A 176 9.06 0.15 7.60
N PHE A 177 8.47 -0.26 6.49
CA PHE A 177 7.53 -1.38 6.38
C PHE A 177 7.52 -1.76 4.88
N ASP A 178 8.32 -2.77 4.52
CA ASP A 178 8.58 -3.17 3.13
C ASP A 178 7.91 -4.50 2.75
N GLU A 179 7.01 -4.98 3.60
CA GLU A 179 6.16 -6.14 3.43
C GLU A 179 4.78 -5.74 2.86
N ILE A 180 4.24 -6.59 1.99
CA ILE A 180 2.90 -6.47 1.42
C ILE A 180 2.16 -7.79 1.57
N MET A 181 0.88 -7.72 1.90
CA MET A 181 -0.02 -8.88 1.81
C MET A 181 -0.49 -9.03 0.37
N VAL A 182 -0.48 -10.26 -0.14
CA VAL A 182 -0.96 -10.57 -1.48
C VAL A 182 -2.14 -11.53 -1.38
N LEU A 183 -3.33 -11.04 -1.65
CA LEU A 183 -4.54 -11.84 -1.69
C LEU A 183 -4.64 -12.56 -3.04
N THR A 184 -4.51 -13.89 -3.03
CA THR A 184 -4.62 -14.76 -4.20
C THR A 184 -5.95 -15.51 -4.18
N GLY A 185 -6.53 -15.78 -5.34
CA GLY A 185 -7.76 -16.57 -5.46
C GLY A 185 -8.67 -16.07 -6.57
N GLU A 186 -9.83 -16.71 -6.74
CA GLU A 186 -10.76 -16.39 -7.84
C GLU A 186 -11.25 -14.93 -7.81
N GLN A 187 -11.67 -14.45 -8.98
CA GLN A 187 -12.30 -13.13 -9.10
C GLN A 187 -13.68 -13.13 -8.43
N GLY A 188 -14.08 -11.97 -7.88
CA GLY A 188 -15.43 -11.79 -7.33
C GLY A 188 -15.62 -12.31 -5.90
N LEU A 189 -14.55 -12.72 -5.22
CA LEU A 189 -14.60 -13.17 -3.81
C LEU A 189 -14.61 -12.04 -2.78
N GLY A 190 -14.66 -10.77 -3.22
CA GLY A 190 -14.72 -9.61 -2.32
C GLY A 190 -13.37 -9.10 -1.82
N LYS A 191 -12.25 -9.47 -2.46
CA LYS A 191 -10.88 -9.03 -2.10
C LYS A 191 -10.76 -7.49 -2.01
N THR A 192 -11.12 -6.78 -3.07
CA THR A 192 -11.13 -5.31 -3.11
C THR A 192 -12.00 -4.70 -2.02
N THR A 193 -13.23 -5.19 -1.86
CA THR A 193 -14.14 -4.72 -0.81
C THR A 193 -13.58 -4.96 0.59
N PHE A 194 -12.89 -6.08 0.81
CA PHE A 194 -12.20 -6.36 2.07
C PHE A 194 -11.12 -5.30 2.35
N ILE A 195 -10.28 -5.01 1.37
CA ILE A 195 -9.23 -4.00 1.49
C ILE A 195 -9.81 -2.61 1.75
N GLU A 196 -10.87 -2.23 1.03
CA GLU A 196 -11.60 -0.98 1.25
C GLU A 196 -12.09 -0.81 2.69
N LYS A 197 -12.59 -1.90 3.30
CA LYS A 197 -13.09 -1.87 4.68
C LYS A 197 -11.98 -1.75 5.72
N LEU A 198 -10.77 -2.22 5.44
CA LEU A 198 -9.61 -2.03 6.34
C LEU A 198 -9.29 -0.54 6.54
N ALA A 199 -9.54 0.29 5.53
CA ALA A 199 -9.31 1.73 5.64
C ALA A 199 -10.28 2.43 6.59
N LEU A 200 -11.39 1.80 7.01
CA LEU A 200 -12.49 2.35 7.83
C LEU A 200 -13.25 3.55 7.24
N MET A 201 -12.59 4.39 6.45
CA MET A 201 -13.16 5.52 5.72
C MET A 201 -12.77 5.47 4.25
N PRO A 202 -13.70 5.74 3.31
CA PRO A 202 -13.40 5.74 1.88
C PRO A 202 -12.25 6.68 1.47
N ASP A 203 -12.12 7.82 2.14
CA ASP A 203 -11.08 8.81 1.84
C ASP A 203 -9.65 8.29 2.12
N TRP A 204 -9.50 7.30 2.99
CA TRP A 204 -8.21 6.71 3.36
C TRP A 204 -7.83 5.49 2.53
N TYR A 205 -8.71 5.08 1.61
CA TYR A 205 -8.48 4.01 0.66
C TYR A 205 -8.11 4.57 -0.73
N CYS A 206 -7.26 3.84 -1.45
CA CYS A 206 -7.01 4.05 -2.86
C CYS A 206 -6.71 2.71 -3.53
N SER A 207 -7.09 2.57 -4.80
CA SER A 207 -6.58 1.50 -5.63
C SER A 207 -5.65 2.04 -6.71
N LEU A 208 -4.65 1.24 -7.07
CA LEU A 208 -3.68 1.55 -8.12
C LEU A 208 -3.59 0.37 -9.08
N ASN A 209 -3.87 0.63 -10.35
CA ASN A 209 -3.65 -0.31 -11.45
C ASN A 209 -2.23 -0.20 -12.04
N ASN A 210 -1.47 0.82 -11.64
CA ASN A 210 -0.10 1.03 -12.09
C ASN A 210 0.71 1.74 -10.98
N ILE A 211 1.91 1.22 -10.74
CA ILE A 211 2.88 1.77 -9.78
C ILE A 211 3.79 2.84 -10.41
N LYS A 212 3.67 3.08 -11.72
CA LYS A 212 4.49 4.04 -12.46
C LYS A 212 3.83 5.41 -12.57
N GLY A 213 4.69 6.41 -12.60
CA GLY A 213 4.32 7.78 -12.92
C GLY A 213 4.02 8.64 -11.70
N LYS A 214 4.01 9.96 -11.92
CA LYS A 214 3.78 10.95 -10.86
C LYS A 214 2.37 10.85 -10.26
N ASP A 215 1.40 10.43 -11.05
CA ASP A 215 0.00 10.30 -10.64
C ASP A 215 -0.18 9.18 -9.60
N ALA A 216 0.49 8.03 -9.79
CA ALA A 216 0.47 6.94 -8.82
C ALA A 216 0.99 7.38 -7.45
N VAL A 217 2.09 8.14 -7.43
CA VAL A 217 2.70 8.67 -6.21
C VAL A 217 1.81 9.74 -5.57
N SER A 218 1.20 10.61 -6.37
CA SER A 218 0.26 11.63 -5.87
C SER A 218 -0.99 11.02 -5.25
N ASN A 219 -1.46 9.87 -5.76
CA ASN A 219 -2.64 9.19 -5.25
C ASN A 219 -2.43 8.55 -3.87
N LEU A 220 -1.17 8.36 -3.44
CA LEU A 220 -0.83 7.83 -2.11
C LEU A 220 -1.03 8.86 -0.98
N VAL A 221 -1.05 10.16 -1.30
CA VAL A 221 -1.14 11.22 -0.30
C VAL A 221 -2.49 11.14 0.42
N GLY A 222 -2.47 11.08 1.75
CA GLY A 222 -3.69 10.95 2.56
C GLY A 222 -4.28 9.56 2.66
N LYS A 223 -3.58 8.53 2.14
CA LYS A 223 -4.05 7.15 2.15
C LYS A 223 -3.41 6.37 3.30
N VAL A 224 -4.17 5.42 3.81
CA VAL A 224 -3.79 4.50 4.89
C VAL A 224 -3.72 3.06 4.35
N VAL A 225 -4.61 2.71 3.44
CA VAL A 225 -4.61 1.40 2.77
C VAL A 225 -4.65 1.63 1.27
N VAL A 226 -3.70 1.01 0.56
CA VAL A 226 -3.62 1.11 -0.89
C VAL A 226 -3.67 -0.29 -1.49
N GLU A 227 -4.69 -0.54 -2.33
CA GLU A 227 -4.76 -1.73 -3.15
C GLU A 227 -3.86 -1.60 -4.38
N LEU A 228 -3.04 -2.61 -4.66
CA LEU A 228 -2.41 -2.81 -5.95
C LEU A 228 -3.26 -3.81 -6.74
N GLU A 229 -4.11 -3.29 -7.61
CA GLU A 229 -5.04 -4.09 -8.43
C GLU A 229 -4.28 -4.87 -9.48
N GLU A 230 -4.71 -6.12 -9.71
CA GLU A 230 -4.14 -7.02 -10.71
C GLU A 230 -2.61 -6.98 -10.68
N PHE A 231 -2.03 -7.32 -9.53
CA PHE A 231 -0.59 -7.15 -9.30
C PHE A 231 0.22 -8.04 -10.25
N VAL A 232 0.50 -7.50 -11.45
CA VAL A 232 1.25 -8.13 -12.55
C VAL A 232 2.73 -7.76 -12.47
N ALA A 233 3.13 -6.97 -11.46
CA ALA A 233 4.43 -6.33 -11.39
C ALA A 233 5.62 -7.31 -11.30
N LEU A 234 5.38 -8.60 -11.17
CA LEU A 234 6.41 -9.64 -11.10
C LEU A 234 6.55 -10.49 -12.38
N ARG A 235 5.83 -10.17 -13.47
CA ARG A 235 5.94 -10.92 -14.73
C ARG A 235 7.25 -10.71 -15.50
N ASN A 236 7.98 -9.63 -15.25
CA ASN A 236 9.33 -9.44 -15.77
C ASN A 236 10.24 -8.76 -14.75
N THR A 237 11.54 -9.03 -14.79
CA THR A 237 12.50 -8.54 -13.79
C THR A 237 12.49 -7.01 -13.63
N LYS A 238 12.26 -6.27 -14.74
CA LYS A 238 12.25 -4.80 -14.70
C LYS A 238 11.08 -4.29 -13.88
N SER A 239 9.88 -4.85 -14.08
CA SER A 239 8.72 -4.51 -13.27
C SER A 239 8.89 -4.97 -11.82
N ALA A 240 9.61 -6.06 -11.59
CA ALA A 240 9.85 -6.58 -10.25
C ALA A 240 10.78 -5.67 -9.43
N ASP A 241 11.86 -5.17 -10.02
CA ASP A 241 12.75 -4.19 -9.36
C ASP A 241 12.03 -2.86 -9.11
N GLU A 242 11.23 -2.39 -10.07
CA GLU A 242 10.37 -1.21 -9.91
C GLU A 242 9.35 -1.42 -8.77
N ALA A 243 8.75 -2.61 -8.65
CA ALA A 243 7.85 -2.96 -7.56
C ALA A 243 8.59 -2.99 -6.22
N LYS A 244 9.78 -3.58 -6.13
CA LYS A 244 10.60 -3.60 -4.91
C LYS A 244 10.92 -2.18 -4.44
N LEU A 245 11.31 -1.29 -5.37
CA LEU A 245 11.55 0.12 -5.07
C LEU A 245 10.27 0.83 -4.63
N PHE A 246 9.16 0.60 -5.34
CA PHE A 246 7.88 1.19 -5.00
C PHE A 246 7.40 0.74 -3.62
N ILE A 247 7.52 -0.54 -3.27
CA ILE A 247 7.12 -1.09 -1.96
C ILE A 247 8.02 -0.56 -0.84
N SER A 248 9.35 -0.57 -1.07
CA SER A 248 10.33 -0.21 -0.03
C SER A 248 10.44 1.29 0.22
N ALA A 249 9.87 2.12 -0.65
CA ALA A 249 9.94 3.57 -0.51
C ALA A 249 9.22 4.04 0.77
N ARG A 250 9.89 4.98 1.47
CA ARG A 250 9.43 5.57 2.73
C ARG A 250 8.79 6.94 2.52
N THR A 251 9.25 7.65 1.51
CA THR A 251 8.77 8.96 1.10
C THR A 251 8.33 8.94 -0.36
N SER A 252 7.54 9.94 -0.72
CA SER A 252 6.98 10.14 -2.04
C SER A 252 7.17 11.60 -2.42
N THR A 253 8.02 11.89 -3.41
CA THR A 253 8.21 13.27 -3.89
C THR A 253 7.01 13.69 -4.73
N VAL A 254 6.20 14.62 -4.22
CA VAL A 254 4.96 15.07 -4.87
C VAL A 254 4.89 16.59 -4.91
N ARG A 255 4.26 17.13 -5.94
CA ARG A 255 3.88 18.54 -5.98
C ARG A 255 2.44 18.67 -5.53
N LEU A 256 2.24 19.13 -4.31
CA LEU A 256 0.90 19.34 -3.77
C LEU A 256 0.16 20.42 -4.57
N PRO A 257 -1.17 20.31 -4.71
CA PRO A 257 -1.97 21.38 -5.31
C PRO A 257 -1.68 22.71 -4.62
N TYR A 258 -1.53 23.77 -5.42
CA TYR A 258 -1.23 25.14 -4.97
C TYR A 258 0.18 25.38 -4.42
N GLU A 259 1.02 24.35 -4.32
CA GLU A 259 2.43 24.53 -3.96
C GLU A 259 3.31 24.79 -5.19
N ARG A 260 4.30 25.67 -4.99
CA ARG A 260 5.24 26.06 -6.05
C ARG A 260 6.30 25.01 -6.29
N TYR A 261 6.68 24.30 -5.24
CA TYR A 261 7.77 23.33 -5.24
C TYR A 261 7.23 21.94 -4.91
N SER A 262 7.94 20.92 -5.37
CA SER A 262 7.70 19.56 -4.91
C SER A 262 8.28 19.38 -3.52
N GLU A 263 7.64 18.54 -2.72
CA GLU A 263 8.06 18.19 -1.37
C GLU A 263 8.06 16.67 -1.21
N ASP A 264 8.93 16.17 -0.33
CA ASP A 264 8.92 14.76 0.05
C ASP A 264 7.86 14.53 1.11
N VAL A 265 6.86 13.71 0.78
CA VAL A 265 5.78 13.35 1.68
C VAL A 265 6.02 11.96 2.24
N ASP A 266 6.07 11.85 3.57
CA ASP A 266 6.17 10.59 4.27
C ASP A 266 4.97 9.69 3.99
N ARG A 267 5.22 8.41 3.73
CA ARG A 267 4.15 7.47 3.42
C ARG A 267 3.46 6.95 4.68
N THR A 268 2.15 7.16 4.72
CA THR A 268 1.25 6.72 5.79
C THR A 268 0.51 5.42 5.48
N CYS A 269 0.67 4.85 4.28
CA CYS A 269 -0.11 3.70 3.81
C CYS A 269 0.64 2.36 3.86
N ILE A 270 -0.09 1.30 4.19
CA ILE A 270 0.28 -0.07 3.83
C ILE A 270 -0.19 -0.40 2.41
N LEU A 271 0.47 -1.36 1.78
CA LEU A 271 0.13 -1.85 0.45
C LEU A 271 -0.42 -3.28 0.57
N ILE A 272 -1.54 -3.53 -0.11
CA ILE A 272 -2.13 -4.86 -0.24
C ILE A 272 -2.33 -5.12 -1.73
N ALA A 273 -1.80 -6.23 -2.24
CA ALA A 273 -1.96 -6.61 -3.63
C ALA A 273 -3.11 -7.61 -3.78
N THR A 274 -3.83 -7.52 -4.89
CA THR A 274 -4.79 -8.54 -5.31
C THR A 274 -4.34 -9.16 -6.62
N THR A 275 -4.44 -10.48 -6.72
CA THR A 275 -4.15 -11.20 -7.95
C THR A 275 -5.06 -12.41 -8.10
N ASN A 276 -5.43 -12.70 -9.34
CA ASN A 276 -6.05 -13.96 -9.71
C ASN A 276 -5.01 -14.95 -10.28
N ASP A 277 -3.78 -14.48 -10.49
CA ASP A 277 -2.67 -15.25 -11.01
C ASP A 277 -1.87 -15.84 -9.85
N GLY A 278 -1.96 -17.16 -9.66
CA GLY A 278 -1.18 -17.89 -8.66
C GLY A 278 0.33 -17.88 -8.93
N THR A 279 0.75 -17.51 -10.15
CA THR A 279 2.15 -17.46 -10.56
C THR A 279 2.81 -16.11 -10.30
N PHE A 280 2.20 -15.24 -9.49
CA PHE A 280 2.67 -13.88 -9.25
C PHE A 280 4.09 -13.84 -8.69
N LEU A 281 4.57 -14.85 -7.96
CA LEU A 281 5.95 -14.92 -7.45
C LEU A 281 6.97 -15.41 -8.50
N GLY A 282 6.90 -14.86 -9.72
CA GLY A 282 7.77 -15.24 -10.84
C GLY A 282 9.19 -14.68 -10.77
N ASP A 283 9.48 -13.74 -9.86
CA ASP A 283 10.84 -13.23 -9.64
C ASP A 283 11.43 -13.80 -8.36
N PHE A 284 12.51 -14.55 -8.54
CA PHE A 284 13.07 -15.49 -7.58
C PHE A 284 13.86 -14.85 -6.42
N SER A 285 13.96 -13.52 -6.36
CA SER A 285 14.76 -12.76 -5.38
C SER A 285 13.96 -11.86 -4.42
N GLY A 286 12.63 -12.07 -4.31
CA GLY A 286 11.70 -11.16 -3.62
C GLY A 286 11.00 -11.68 -2.36
N GLU A 287 11.28 -12.91 -1.92
CA GLU A 287 10.41 -13.72 -1.04
C GLU A 287 10.03 -13.09 0.31
N ARG A 288 10.84 -12.20 0.88
CA ARG A 288 10.53 -11.62 2.20
C ARG A 288 9.43 -10.55 2.15
N ARG A 289 9.23 -9.89 1.01
CA ARG A 289 8.31 -8.73 0.89
C ARG A 289 6.89 -9.14 0.59
N TYR A 290 6.67 -10.35 0.09
CA TYR A 290 5.37 -10.84 -0.32
C TYR A 290 4.84 -11.82 0.70
N LEU A 291 3.70 -11.51 1.29
CA LEU A 291 2.99 -12.33 2.25
C LEU A 291 1.72 -12.90 1.57
N PRO A 292 1.83 -14.03 0.84
CA PRO A 292 0.71 -14.65 0.15
C PRO A 292 -0.37 -15.12 1.14
N VAL A 293 -1.62 -14.81 0.83
CA VAL A 293 -2.80 -15.26 1.57
C VAL A 293 -3.84 -15.75 0.56
N GLU A 294 -4.09 -17.05 0.59
CA GLU A 294 -5.02 -17.72 -0.32
C GLU A 294 -6.48 -17.59 0.16
N VAL A 295 -7.31 -16.99 -0.70
CA VAL A 295 -8.74 -16.76 -0.50
C VAL A 295 -9.52 -17.94 -1.07
N MET A 296 -10.32 -18.60 -0.23
CA MET A 296 -11.06 -19.80 -0.61
C MET A 296 -12.56 -19.55 -0.55
N LYS A 297 -13.22 -19.57 -1.72
CA LYS A 297 -14.66 -19.29 -1.85
C LYS A 297 -15.53 -20.17 -0.94
N ASP A 298 -15.25 -21.46 -0.89
CA ASP A 298 -16.09 -22.45 -0.19
C ASP A 298 -16.04 -22.31 1.34
N ASN A 299 -15.05 -21.58 1.87
CA ASN A 299 -14.85 -21.38 3.30
C ASN A 299 -15.37 -20.02 3.78
N ILE A 300 -15.89 -19.15 2.90
CA ILE A 300 -16.41 -17.83 3.27
C ILE A 300 -17.62 -18.01 4.18
N GLN A 301 -17.50 -17.56 5.43
CA GLN A 301 -18.59 -17.65 6.41
C GLN A 301 -19.68 -16.61 6.11
N ILE A 302 -19.26 -15.36 5.88
CA ILE A 302 -20.16 -14.25 5.57
C ILE A 302 -19.53 -13.44 4.45
N SER A 303 -20.25 -13.30 3.34
CA SER A 303 -19.79 -12.44 2.24
C SER A 303 -19.74 -11.00 2.71
N ILE A 304 -18.64 -10.31 2.38
CA ILE A 304 -18.50 -8.88 2.69
C ILE A 304 -19.43 -8.00 1.83
N MET A 305 -19.89 -8.52 0.70
CA MET A 305 -20.86 -7.86 -0.18
C MET A 305 -22.27 -8.31 0.17
N TYR A 306 -23.19 -7.37 0.29
CA TYR A 306 -24.60 -7.69 0.49
C TYR A 306 -25.28 -8.06 -0.84
N ASP A 307 -25.22 -9.33 -1.20
CA ASP A 307 -25.82 -9.89 -2.42
C ASP A 307 -26.47 -11.23 -2.07
N THR A 308 -27.77 -11.21 -1.79
CA THR A 308 -28.54 -12.40 -1.39
C THR A 308 -28.73 -13.40 -2.53
N GLU A 309 -28.63 -12.96 -3.79
CA GLU A 309 -28.71 -13.85 -4.95
C GLU A 309 -27.43 -14.68 -5.11
N LYS A 310 -26.26 -14.04 -4.92
CA LYS A 310 -24.97 -14.74 -4.98
C LYS A 310 -24.61 -15.47 -3.70
N PHE A 311 -25.11 -15.00 -2.55
CA PHE A 311 -24.78 -15.53 -1.23
C PHE A 311 -26.07 -15.80 -0.43
N PRO A 312 -26.74 -16.95 -0.65
CA PRO A 312 -28.00 -17.29 0.01
C PRO A 312 -27.92 -17.30 1.55
N GLN A 313 -26.73 -17.48 2.12
CA GLN A 313 -26.51 -17.37 3.56
C GLN A 313 -26.90 -15.99 4.15
N LEU A 314 -26.96 -14.94 3.33
CA LEU A 314 -27.33 -13.59 3.74
C LEU A 314 -28.85 -13.39 3.87
N GLU A 315 -29.71 -14.28 3.37
CA GLU A 315 -31.17 -14.13 3.44
C GLU A 315 -31.71 -13.98 4.87
N LYS A 316 -30.96 -14.48 5.86
CA LYS A 316 -31.33 -14.46 7.27
C LYS A 316 -30.89 -13.19 8.01
N ILE A 317 -30.13 -12.31 7.36
CA ILE A 317 -29.54 -11.11 7.97
C ILE A 317 -30.03 -9.89 7.19
N SER A 318 -30.57 -8.88 7.88
CA SER A 318 -30.94 -7.65 7.19
C SER A 318 -29.69 -6.90 6.69
N ARG A 319 -29.82 -6.13 5.61
CA ARG A 319 -28.75 -5.27 5.10
C ARG A 319 -28.13 -4.37 6.18
N LYS A 320 -28.95 -3.85 7.09
CA LYS A 320 -28.50 -2.98 8.18
C LYS A 320 -27.68 -3.75 9.23
N GLU A 321 -28.07 -4.99 9.56
CA GLU A 321 -27.32 -5.84 10.48
C GLU A 321 -25.99 -6.29 9.86
N HIS A 322 -25.99 -6.62 8.57
CA HIS A 322 -24.79 -6.95 7.81
C HIS A 322 -23.79 -5.78 7.76
N GLU A 323 -24.26 -4.58 7.40
CA GLU A 323 -23.45 -3.37 7.38
C GLU A 323 -22.87 -3.07 8.77
N LYS A 324 -23.67 -3.23 9.84
CA LYS A 324 -23.22 -3.05 11.22
C LYS A 324 -22.16 -4.08 11.61
N MET A 325 -22.37 -5.35 11.30
CA MET A 325 -21.43 -6.42 11.63
C MET A 325 -20.06 -6.19 10.99
N ILE A 326 -20.02 -5.87 9.69
CA ILE A 326 -18.76 -5.54 9.01
C ILE A 326 -18.11 -4.32 9.65
N HIS A 327 -18.90 -3.29 9.93
CA HIS A 327 -18.37 -2.08 10.54
C HIS A 327 -17.76 -2.33 11.92
N ASP A 328 -18.42 -3.12 12.76
CA ASP A 328 -17.97 -3.45 14.12
C ASP A 328 -16.72 -4.35 14.09
N ASP A 329 -16.69 -5.39 13.25
CA ASP A 329 -15.54 -6.30 13.09
C ASP A 329 -14.27 -5.57 12.64
N PHE A 330 -14.38 -4.74 11.59
CA PHE A 330 -13.21 -4.03 11.05
C PHE A 330 -12.72 -2.94 12.01
N LYS A 331 -13.63 -2.27 12.72
CA LYS A 331 -13.25 -1.33 13.78
C LYS A 331 -12.58 -2.02 14.95
N GLY A 332 -13.14 -3.14 15.41
CA GLY A 332 -12.57 -3.96 16.48
C GLY A 332 -11.15 -4.40 16.15
N ALA A 333 -10.91 -4.84 14.90
CA ALA A 333 -9.57 -5.23 14.45
C ALA A 333 -8.57 -4.07 14.42
N VAL A 334 -8.98 -2.86 14.02
CA VAL A 334 -8.10 -1.69 14.06
C VAL A 334 -7.85 -1.20 15.50
N ALA A 335 -8.85 -1.30 16.39
CA ALA A 335 -8.68 -1.01 17.80
C ALA A 335 -7.72 -2.00 18.50
N GLU A 336 -7.86 -3.30 18.19
CA GLU A 336 -6.94 -4.34 18.62
C GLU A 336 -5.51 -4.07 18.12
N ALA A 337 -5.35 -3.71 16.85
CA ALA A 337 -4.05 -3.39 16.28
C ALA A 337 -3.40 -2.16 16.94
N LEU A 338 -4.19 -1.14 17.31
CA LEU A 338 -3.72 0.00 18.09
C LEU A 338 -3.22 -0.46 19.46
N TYR A 339 -4.01 -1.27 20.17
CA TYR A 339 -3.63 -1.81 21.47
C TYR A 339 -2.32 -2.60 21.40
N ILE A 340 -2.17 -3.47 20.40
CA ILE A 340 -0.95 -4.24 20.16
C ILE A 340 0.25 -3.33 19.92
N TYR A 341 0.09 -2.28 19.10
CA TYR A 341 1.13 -1.29 18.81
C TYR A 341 1.56 -0.50 20.06
N GLU A 342 0.61 0.08 20.80
CA GLU A 342 0.89 0.92 21.98
C GLU A 342 1.55 0.13 23.12
N ASN A 343 1.24 -1.17 23.22
CA ASN A 343 1.80 -2.06 24.24
C ASN A 343 3.05 -2.82 23.76
N ASN A 344 3.55 -2.56 22.54
CA ASN A 344 4.70 -3.24 21.93
C ASN A 344 4.58 -4.78 21.93
N LEU A 345 3.40 -5.29 21.60
CA LEU A 345 3.09 -6.73 21.65
C LEU A 345 3.37 -7.47 20.33
N HIS A 346 3.82 -6.77 19.29
CA HIS A 346 4.08 -7.34 17.96
C HIS A 346 5.57 -7.24 17.57
N ASP A 347 6.13 -8.35 17.09
CA ASP A 347 7.43 -8.37 16.41
C ASP A 347 7.21 -8.19 14.89
N PHE A 348 7.80 -7.13 14.34
CA PHE A 348 7.77 -6.85 12.91
C PHE A 348 8.66 -7.80 12.08
N THR A 349 9.35 -8.73 12.74
CA THR A 349 10.10 -9.81 12.10
C THR A 349 9.26 -11.08 12.09
N LEU A 350 9.19 -11.74 10.94
CA LEU A 350 8.53 -13.05 10.85
C LEU A 350 9.15 -14.05 11.85
N PRO A 351 8.36 -14.65 12.76
CA PRO A 351 8.85 -15.68 13.66
C PRO A 351 9.51 -16.83 12.89
N LYS A 352 10.64 -17.32 13.41
CA LYS A 352 11.43 -18.38 12.74
C LYS A 352 10.62 -19.65 12.47
N GLU A 353 9.69 -19.97 13.35
CA GLU A 353 8.81 -21.14 13.26
C GLU A 353 7.88 -21.06 12.04
N LEU A 354 7.47 -19.85 11.64
CA LEU A 354 6.57 -19.62 10.50
C LEU A 354 7.30 -19.50 9.16
N ARG A 355 8.65 -19.46 9.18
CA ARG A 355 9.43 -19.31 7.95
C ARG A 355 9.25 -20.49 7.01
N ASN A 356 9.17 -21.70 7.56
CA ASN A 356 8.94 -22.90 6.76
C ASN A 356 7.55 -22.88 6.11
N ASP A 357 6.51 -22.50 6.85
CA ASP A 357 5.15 -22.39 6.33
C ASP A 357 5.09 -21.37 5.19
N LEU A 358 5.71 -20.20 5.37
CA LEU A 358 5.78 -19.18 4.32
C LEU A 358 6.51 -19.70 3.08
N ASN A 359 7.65 -20.37 3.27
CA ASN A 359 8.42 -20.96 2.17
C ASN A 359 7.58 -22.00 1.41
N ILE A 360 6.78 -22.82 2.10
CA ILE A 360 5.89 -23.80 1.45
C ILE A 360 4.87 -23.09 0.56
N VAL A 361 4.19 -22.05 1.07
CA VAL A 361 3.20 -21.29 0.29
C VAL A 361 3.86 -20.62 -0.93
N ILE A 362 5.04 -20.04 -0.75
CA ILE A 362 5.83 -19.46 -1.84
C ILE A 362 6.17 -20.52 -2.90
N GLN A 363 6.63 -21.70 -2.47
CA GLN A 363 6.98 -22.80 -3.37
C GLN A 363 5.77 -23.37 -4.11
N MET A 364 4.60 -23.42 -3.47
CA MET A 364 3.34 -23.78 -4.16
C MET A 364 3.04 -22.83 -5.32
N HIS A 365 3.11 -21.52 -5.08
CA HIS A 365 2.91 -20.51 -6.12
C HIS A 365 3.98 -20.55 -7.22
N LYS A 366 5.24 -20.86 -6.87
CA LYS A 366 6.30 -21.10 -7.87
C LYS A 366 6.01 -22.34 -8.71
N ASN A 367 5.53 -23.42 -8.12
CA ASN A 367 5.22 -24.65 -8.84
C ASN A 367 4.06 -24.50 -9.83
N GLU A 368 3.15 -23.54 -9.62
CA GLU A 368 2.13 -23.21 -10.62
C GLU A 368 2.71 -22.48 -11.84
N ASN A 369 3.93 -21.93 -11.74
CA ASN A 369 4.58 -21.22 -12.82
C ASN A 369 5.21 -22.19 -13.83
N ARG A 370 4.72 -22.16 -15.07
CA ARG A 370 5.19 -23.02 -16.16
C ARG A 370 6.69 -22.89 -16.45
N HIS A 371 7.29 -21.71 -16.29
CA HIS A 371 8.73 -21.54 -16.49
C HIS A 371 9.55 -22.27 -15.42
N VAL A 372 9.05 -22.31 -14.18
CA VAL A 372 9.66 -23.03 -13.07
C VAL A 372 9.53 -24.54 -13.26
N GLN A 373 8.35 -25.01 -13.64
CA GLN A 373 8.13 -26.43 -13.96
C GLN A 373 9.03 -26.90 -15.10
N ASN A 374 9.05 -26.17 -16.21
CA ASN A 374 9.94 -26.44 -17.34
C ASN A 374 11.41 -26.50 -16.89
N PHE A 375 11.82 -25.63 -15.96
CA PHE A 375 13.17 -25.62 -15.41
C PHE A 375 13.46 -26.84 -14.55
N TYR A 376 12.56 -27.24 -13.65
CA TYR A 376 12.74 -28.45 -12.87
C TYR A 376 12.75 -29.71 -13.75
N ASP A 377 11.86 -29.81 -14.73
CA ASP A 377 11.86 -30.89 -15.73
C ASP A 377 13.20 -30.95 -16.50
N PHE A 378 13.73 -29.78 -16.88
CA PHE A 378 15.03 -29.67 -17.55
C PHE A 378 16.17 -30.14 -16.65
N MET A 379 16.18 -29.72 -15.39
CA MET A 379 17.24 -30.08 -14.44
C MET A 379 17.16 -31.56 -14.05
N GLU A 380 15.97 -32.13 -13.89
CA GLU A 380 15.79 -33.58 -13.71
C GLU A 380 16.26 -34.35 -14.95
N TRP A 381 15.92 -33.88 -16.15
CA TRP A 381 16.44 -34.46 -17.39
C TRP A 381 17.96 -34.36 -17.45
N LYS A 382 18.54 -33.24 -17.04
CA LYS A 382 19.98 -33.03 -17.00
C LYS A 382 20.66 -34.06 -16.10
N ASP A 383 20.03 -34.39 -14.98
CA ASP A 383 20.58 -35.32 -14.00
C ASP A 383 20.40 -36.79 -14.38
N THR A 384 19.28 -37.12 -15.01
CA THR A 384 18.90 -38.52 -15.25
C THR A 384 19.20 -39.00 -16.66
N LYS A 385 19.31 -38.10 -17.64
CA LYS A 385 19.33 -38.44 -19.08
C LYS A 385 20.44 -37.75 -19.89
N SER A 386 21.02 -36.65 -19.43
CA SER A 386 22.12 -35.99 -20.15
C SER A 386 23.40 -36.83 -20.09
N THR A 387 24.12 -36.87 -21.21
CA THR A 387 25.48 -37.44 -21.31
C THR A 387 26.54 -36.50 -20.73
N ASN A 388 26.19 -35.24 -20.48
CA ASN A 388 27.05 -34.23 -19.87
C ASN A 388 26.34 -33.55 -18.68
N PRO A 389 26.10 -34.27 -17.56
CA PRO A 389 25.28 -33.79 -16.46
C PRO A 389 25.90 -32.63 -15.65
N ASP A 390 27.21 -32.39 -15.78
CA ASP A 390 27.95 -31.45 -14.94
C ASP A 390 28.22 -30.09 -15.60
N ILE A 391 27.84 -29.92 -16.87
CA ILE A 391 28.00 -28.68 -17.60
C ILE A 391 26.74 -28.38 -18.39
N LEU A 392 26.29 -27.13 -18.34
CA LEU A 392 25.20 -26.66 -19.18
C LEU A 392 25.37 -25.20 -19.61
N CYS A 393 24.64 -24.79 -20.65
CA CYS A 393 24.41 -23.39 -20.98
C CYS A 393 22.93 -23.08 -21.18
N SER A 394 22.59 -21.80 -21.09
CA SER A 394 21.20 -21.32 -21.27
C SER A 394 20.58 -21.78 -22.59
N ALA A 395 21.37 -21.89 -23.65
CA ALA A 395 20.89 -22.34 -24.95
C ALA A 395 20.36 -23.78 -24.96
N GLU A 396 20.80 -24.66 -24.05
CA GLU A 396 20.19 -26.00 -23.93
C GLU A 396 18.74 -25.89 -23.49
N PHE A 397 18.49 -25.10 -22.44
CA PHE A 397 17.17 -24.87 -21.89
C PHE A 397 16.27 -24.08 -22.85
N THR A 398 16.73 -22.95 -23.40
CA THR A 398 15.90 -22.09 -24.26
C THR A 398 15.57 -22.73 -25.62
N ASN A 399 16.34 -23.73 -26.06
CA ASN A 399 16.00 -24.50 -27.26
C ASN A 399 14.89 -25.53 -27.01
N GLN A 400 14.79 -26.05 -25.78
CA GLN A 400 13.75 -27.00 -25.39
C GLN A 400 12.46 -26.27 -24.96
N TYR A 401 12.59 -25.10 -24.33
CA TYR A 401 11.51 -24.27 -23.83
C TYR A 401 11.64 -22.84 -24.38
N SER A 402 11.24 -22.67 -25.64
CA SER A 402 11.41 -21.41 -26.38
C SER A 402 10.59 -20.24 -25.83
N GLU A 403 9.58 -20.53 -25.00
CA GLU A 403 8.82 -19.54 -24.24
C GLU A 403 9.64 -18.84 -23.14
N THR A 404 10.79 -19.41 -22.73
CA THR A 404 11.62 -18.86 -21.64
C THR A 404 12.90 -18.25 -22.20
N ASN A 405 13.26 -17.05 -21.76
CA ASN A 405 14.47 -16.36 -22.22
C ASN A 405 15.69 -16.65 -21.31
N GLU A 406 16.89 -16.32 -21.81
CA GLU A 406 18.16 -16.54 -21.09
C GLU A 406 18.20 -15.85 -19.72
N LYS A 407 17.54 -14.69 -19.58
CA LYS A 407 17.54 -13.94 -18.32
C LYS A 407 16.79 -14.69 -17.23
N ILE A 408 15.59 -15.18 -17.56
CA ILE A 408 14.77 -15.98 -16.63
C ILE A 408 15.52 -17.26 -16.24
N PHE A 409 16.18 -17.93 -17.20
CA PHE A 409 17.01 -19.10 -16.91
C PHE A 409 18.16 -18.79 -15.94
N ALA A 410 18.85 -17.67 -16.14
CA ALA A 410 19.93 -17.26 -15.25
C ALA A 410 19.44 -16.94 -13.83
N GLU A 411 18.27 -16.31 -13.70
CA GLU A 411 17.63 -16.05 -12.41
C GLU A 411 17.25 -17.38 -11.71
N LEU A 412 16.65 -18.33 -12.44
CA LEU A 412 16.34 -19.67 -11.92
C LEU A 412 17.58 -20.40 -11.41
N MET A 413 18.67 -20.39 -12.17
CA MET A 413 19.94 -20.99 -11.76
C MET A 413 20.49 -20.37 -10.46
N ILE A 414 20.38 -19.05 -10.31
CA ILE A 414 20.85 -18.35 -9.10
C ILE A 414 19.99 -18.67 -7.88
N ASN A 415 18.68 -18.83 -8.04
CA ASN A 415 17.81 -18.93 -6.87
C ASN A 415 17.50 -20.37 -6.47
N GLU A 416 17.36 -21.28 -7.43
CA GLU A 416 17.00 -22.67 -7.17
C GLU A 416 18.23 -23.61 -7.18
N MET A 417 19.33 -23.20 -7.81
CA MET A 417 20.50 -24.07 -8.04
C MET A 417 21.83 -23.52 -7.51
N MET A 418 21.85 -22.38 -6.82
CA MET A 418 23.10 -21.74 -6.37
C MET A 418 23.95 -22.62 -5.44
N ASP A 419 23.36 -23.51 -4.67
CA ASP A 419 24.11 -24.40 -3.78
C ASP A 419 24.82 -25.52 -4.54
N CYS A 420 24.31 -25.90 -5.72
CA CYS A 420 24.77 -27.06 -6.49
C CYS A 420 25.50 -26.66 -7.79
N TRP A 421 25.35 -25.43 -8.26
CA TRP A 421 25.87 -24.96 -9.55
C TRP A 421 26.54 -23.60 -9.42
N GLU A 422 27.55 -23.36 -10.25
CA GLU A 422 28.27 -22.10 -10.35
C GLU A 422 28.32 -21.58 -11.79
N LEU A 423 28.21 -20.26 -11.96
CA LEU A 423 28.30 -19.60 -13.26
C LEU A 423 29.76 -19.29 -13.60
N VAL A 424 30.24 -19.83 -14.72
CA VAL A 424 31.54 -19.53 -15.30
C VAL A 424 31.36 -18.62 -16.52
N VAL A 425 31.95 -17.43 -16.47
CA VAL A 425 31.86 -16.41 -17.52
C VAL A 425 33.20 -16.25 -18.22
N THR A 426 33.19 -16.16 -19.55
CA THR A 426 34.40 -15.99 -20.37
C THR A 426 34.33 -14.73 -21.24
N GLU A 427 35.47 -14.10 -21.50
CA GLU A 427 35.54 -12.87 -22.32
C GLU A 427 35.09 -13.11 -23.78
N LYS A 428 35.48 -14.26 -24.33
CA LYS A 428 35.09 -14.75 -25.66
C LYS A 428 34.19 -15.96 -25.54
N SER A 429 33.30 -16.16 -26.51
CA SER A 429 32.42 -17.34 -26.54
C SER A 429 33.27 -18.60 -26.69
N LYS A 430 33.06 -19.58 -25.81
CA LYS A 430 33.68 -20.90 -25.90
C LYS A 430 32.73 -21.88 -26.58
N LYS A 431 33.31 -22.85 -27.30
CA LYS A 431 32.57 -23.97 -27.90
C LYS A 431 32.69 -25.18 -26.96
N HIS A 432 31.58 -25.78 -26.59
CA HIS A 432 31.52 -27.06 -25.87
C HIS A 432 30.62 -28.03 -26.63
N ILE A 433 31.00 -29.31 -26.66
CA ILE A 433 30.11 -30.36 -27.14
C ILE A 433 29.30 -30.83 -25.93
N ILE A 434 27.99 -30.62 -25.97
CA ILE A 434 27.06 -31.01 -24.91
C ILE A 434 25.96 -31.85 -25.55
N ASP A 435 25.83 -33.10 -25.11
CA ASP A 435 24.86 -34.06 -25.64
C ASP A 435 24.93 -34.21 -27.17
N GLY A 436 26.17 -34.29 -27.69
CA GLY A 436 26.45 -34.45 -29.11
C GLY A 436 26.20 -33.21 -29.97
N LYS A 437 25.83 -32.06 -29.37
CA LYS A 437 25.62 -30.79 -30.07
C LYS A 437 26.69 -29.77 -29.70
N VAL A 438 27.22 -29.06 -30.69
CA VAL A 438 28.14 -27.94 -30.45
C VAL A 438 27.33 -26.76 -29.90
N ARG A 439 27.65 -26.35 -28.68
CA ARG A 439 27.08 -25.19 -27.99
C ARG A 439 28.13 -24.10 -27.90
N VAL A 440 27.74 -22.88 -28.22
CA VAL A 440 28.63 -21.71 -28.21
C VAL A 440 28.04 -20.67 -27.27
N SER A 441 28.71 -20.38 -26.17
CA SER A 441 28.24 -19.43 -25.16
C SER A 441 29.40 -18.71 -24.49
N LYS A 442 29.13 -17.51 -23.94
CA LYS A 442 30.04 -16.82 -23.02
C LYS A 442 29.80 -17.19 -21.56
N LYS A 443 28.71 -17.91 -21.30
CA LYS A 443 28.22 -18.28 -19.97
C LYS A 443 27.91 -19.77 -19.95
N PHE A 444 28.63 -20.50 -19.12
CA PHE A 444 28.38 -21.90 -18.81
C PHE A 444 28.17 -22.05 -17.32
N TYR A 445 27.34 -23.01 -16.93
CA TYR A 445 27.14 -23.38 -15.54
C TYR A 445 27.81 -24.72 -15.31
N HIS A 446 28.56 -24.82 -14.23
CA HIS A 446 29.26 -26.03 -13.82
C HIS A 446 28.69 -26.52 -12.50
N ARG A 447 28.55 -27.84 -12.36
CA ARG A 447 28.13 -28.44 -11.10
C ARG A 447 29.26 -28.32 -10.08
N LYS A 448 28.93 -27.85 -8.88
CA LYS A 448 29.85 -27.79 -7.75
C LYS A 448 30.11 -29.22 -7.27
N HIS A 449 31.27 -29.76 -7.59
CA HIS A 449 31.75 -31.03 -7.02
C HIS A 449 32.55 -30.75 -5.75
N ASN A 450 32.49 -31.66 -4.77
CA ASN A 450 33.37 -31.63 -3.59
C ASN A 450 34.84 -31.75 -4.04
N GLU A 451 35.54 -30.62 -4.18
CA GLU A 451 36.99 -30.32 -4.32
C GLU A 451 37.97 -31.32 -5.00
N ASN A 452 37.59 -32.48 -5.52
CA ASN A 452 38.52 -33.54 -5.94
C ASN A 452 38.30 -34.12 -7.35
N SER A 453 37.57 -33.45 -8.24
CA SER A 453 37.33 -33.99 -9.60
C SER A 453 37.41 -32.98 -10.75
N PHE A 454 38.19 -31.91 -10.64
CA PHE A 454 38.64 -31.18 -11.84
C PHE A 454 39.79 -31.95 -12.48
N LYS A 455 39.47 -32.87 -13.39
CA LYS A 455 40.36 -33.13 -14.53
C LYS A 455 39.98 -32.13 -15.61
N ASP A 456 40.90 -31.24 -15.91
CA ASP A 456 40.86 -30.33 -17.05
C ASP A 456 40.69 -31.10 -18.36
N ASP A 457 39.45 -31.40 -18.74
CA ASP A 457 39.12 -31.76 -20.13
C ASP A 457 38.82 -30.48 -20.91
N PHE A 458 39.80 -29.57 -20.95
CA PHE A 458 39.84 -28.49 -21.94
C PHE A 458 40.33 -29.08 -23.25
N VAL A 459 39.39 -29.46 -24.13
CA VAL A 459 39.74 -29.67 -25.55
C VAL A 459 39.69 -28.32 -26.25
N GLU A 460 40.86 -27.69 -26.38
CA GLU A 460 41.06 -26.59 -27.31
C GLU A 460 41.00 -27.17 -28.74
N ILE A 461 39.86 -27.01 -29.42
CA ILE A 461 39.71 -27.46 -30.80
C ILE A 461 40.46 -26.48 -31.70
N THR A 462 41.73 -26.76 -31.96
CA THR A 462 42.50 -26.19 -33.07
C THR A 462 42.28 -27.05 -34.31
N GLU A 463 41.14 -26.92 -34.98
CA GLU A 463 41.02 -27.26 -36.41
C GLU A 463 39.71 -26.69 -36.96
N GLU A 464 39.83 -25.88 -38.01
CA GLU A 464 38.70 -25.37 -38.79
C GLU A 464 37.96 -26.55 -39.43
N VAL A 465 36.65 -26.67 -39.18
CA VAL A 465 35.78 -27.57 -39.94
C VAL A 465 34.76 -26.70 -40.69
N PRO A 466 34.50 -26.95 -41.99
CA PRO A 466 33.80 -26.02 -42.87
C PRO A 466 32.30 -25.88 -42.53
N PHE A 467 31.75 -24.74 -42.95
CA PHE A 467 30.39 -24.22 -42.71
C PHE A 467 29.22 -25.19 -42.91
#